data_AF-A0A0W8CSE5-F1
#
_entry.id   AF-A0A0W8CSE5-F1
#
_cell.length_a   1.000
_cell.length_b   1.000
_cell.length_c   1.000
_cell.angle_alpha   90.00
_cell.angle_beta   90.00
_cell.angle_gamma   90.00
#
_symmetry.space_group_name_H-M   'P 1'
#
loop_
_entity.id
_entity.type
_entity.pdbx_description
1 polymer ?
#
loop_
_entity_poly.entity_id
_entity_poly.type
_entity_poly.pdbx_seq_one_letter_code
_entity_poly.pdbx_strand_id
1 'polypeptide(L)'
;MFQGRHYDVTDSSLFHPDGGQFAHFVGHDVTYALAVQSIRVEDLDVTPERAYTFEEQLLLERYRNFFARELAILEVDEQNRNGNTTEVVNVHQVIDESDNMAQGECVQHLKKALDSASAEQVSAICARTTMTPLHKAVEKHRLDLVEELVRAGADLEARAALYDDETPLEMAHRFHFDDIAAHLESVAVGSS
;
A
#
# COMPACT_ATOMS: atom_id res chain seq x y z
N MET A 1 8.91 17.88 4.27
CA MET A 1 8.21 17.36 3.08
C MET A 1 8.75 15.97 2.78
N PHE A 2 7.92 15.04 2.30
CA PHE A 2 8.36 13.72 1.87
C PHE A 2 7.47 13.23 0.72
N GLN A 3 8.07 12.87 -0.42
CA GLN A 3 7.38 12.47 -1.65
C GLN A 3 6.23 13.41 -2.05
N GLY A 4 6.47 14.72 -1.96
CA GLY A 4 5.49 15.77 -2.27
C GLY A 4 4.41 16.00 -1.21
N ARG A 5 4.43 15.28 -0.08
CA ARG A 5 3.48 15.47 1.03
C ARG A 5 4.10 16.27 2.18
N HIS A 6 3.27 17.09 2.82
CA HIS A 6 3.63 17.85 4.01
C HIS A 6 3.08 17.15 5.25
N TYR A 7 3.94 16.95 6.24
CA TYR A 7 3.61 16.26 7.48
C TYR A 7 3.82 17.21 8.65
N ASP A 8 2.86 17.23 9.57
CA ASP A 8 2.96 17.92 10.84
C ASP A 8 3.83 17.10 11.80
N VAL A 9 4.86 17.75 12.32
CA VAL A 9 5.81 17.17 13.28
C VAL A 9 5.87 18.00 14.57
N THR A 10 4.96 18.97 14.74
CA THR A 10 5.00 19.96 15.84
C THR A 10 4.87 19.30 17.22
N ASP A 11 4.09 18.22 17.32
CA ASP A 11 3.90 17.47 18.57
C ASP A 11 5.04 16.48 18.88
N SER A 12 6.07 16.39 18.03
CA SER A 12 7.16 15.44 18.18
C SER A 12 8.43 16.10 18.73
N SER A 13 8.88 15.63 19.89
CA SER A 13 10.12 16.09 20.53
C SER A 13 11.37 15.84 19.68
N LEU A 14 11.31 14.89 18.74
CA LEU A 14 12.41 14.59 17.83
C LEU A 14 12.67 15.70 16.81
N PHE A 15 11.64 16.47 16.45
CA PHE A 15 11.71 17.55 15.45
C PHE A 15 11.72 18.94 16.08
N HIS A 16 11.73 19.02 17.42
CA HIS A 16 11.70 20.29 18.12
C HIS A 16 12.94 21.15 17.79
N PRO A 17 12.79 22.46 17.49
CA PRO A 17 13.91 23.34 17.12
C PRO A 17 15.01 23.40 18.17
N ASP A 18 14.62 23.38 19.45
CA ASP A 18 15.53 23.46 20.59
C ASP A 18 16.09 22.08 21.00
N GLY A 19 16.84 21.45 20.10
CA GLY A 19 17.62 20.24 20.42
C GLY A 19 17.01 18.90 20.01
N GLY A 20 15.96 18.90 19.19
CA GLY A 20 15.46 17.70 18.53
C GLY A 20 16.51 17.09 17.61
N GLN A 21 16.67 15.76 17.65
CA GLN A 21 17.65 15.04 16.84
C GLN A 21 17.48 15.30 15.34
N PHE A 22 16.23 15.47 14.88
CA PHE A 22 15.87 15.70 13.49
C PHE A 22 15.32 17.11 13.25
N ALA A 23 15.65 18.07 14.12
CA ALA A 23 15.24 19.47 13.97
C ALA A 23 15.65 20.03 12.59
N HIS A 24 16.82 19.62 12.08
CA HIS A 24 17.35 20.03 10.78
C HIS A 24 16.58 19.47 9.57
N PHE A 25 15.65 18.52 9.76
CA PHE A 25 14.77 18.03 8.69
C PHE A 25 13.51 18.90 8.52
N VAL A 26 13.16 19.69 9.54
CA VAL A 26 11.95 20.51 9.50
C VAL A 26 12.07 21.58 8.42
N GLY A 27 11.07 21.65 7.54
CA GLY A 27 11.04 22.61 6.42
C GLY A 27 11.72 22.14 5.13
N HIS A 28 12.40 20.99 5.14
CA HIS A 28 13.11 20.44 3.98
C HIS A 28 12.36 19.25 3.35
N ASP A 29 12.62 18.97 2.08
CA ASP A 29 12.33 17.68 1.45
C ASP A 29 13.39 16.66 1.85
N VAL A 30 12.96 15.67 2.62
CA VAL A 30 13.83 14.61 3.15
C VAL A 30 13.86 13.37 2.26
N THR A 31 13.15 13.36 1.13
CA THR A 31 12.94 12.15 0.31
C THR A 31 14.26 11.51 -0.10
N TYR A 32 15.18 12.27 -0.68
CA TYR A 32 16.46 11.72 -1.13
C TYR A 32 17.32 11.26 0.06
N ALA A 33 17.47 12.08 1.09
CA ALA A 33 18.21 11.75 2.30
C ALA A 33 17.73 10.42 2.92
N LEU A 34 16.42 10.20 3.03
CA LEU A 34 15.86 8.95 3.54
C LEU A 34 16.12 7.77 2.60
N ALA A 35 16.07 7.97 1.28
CA ALA A 35 16.38 6.93 0.30
C ALA A 35 17.81 6.40 0.48
N VAL A 36 18.77 7.30 0.67
CA VAL A 36 20.20 6.96 0.85
C VAL A 36 20.62 6.78 2.31
N GLN A 37 19.65 6.78 3.24
CA GLN A 37 19.86 6.65 4.68
C GLN A 37 20.84 7.69 5.27
N SER A 38 20.81 8.90 4.72
CA SER A 38 21.62 10.02 5.19
C SER A 38 20.86 10.92 6.16
N ILE A 39 21.61 11.46 7.12
CA ILE A 39 21.16 12.52 8.04
C ILE A 39 21.89 13.83 7.78
N ARG A 40 22.64 13.93 6.66
CA ARG A 40 23.43 15.11 6.34
C ARG A 40 22.54 16.16 5.69
N VAL A 41 22.77 17.42 6.06
CA VAL A 41 22.04 18.56 5.50
C VAL A 41 22.25 18.70 3.99
N GLU A 42 23.40 18.26 3.47
CA GLU A 42 23.71 18.29 2.03
C GLU A 42 22.87 17.33 1.17
N ASP A 43 22.23 16.33 1.80
CA ASP A 43 21.36 15.37 1.12
C ASP A 43 19.87 15.76 1.22
N LEU A 44 19.55 16.90 1.84
CA LEU A 44 18.21 17.47 1.91
C LEU A 44 17.91 18.30 0.66
N ASP A 45 16.64 18.34 0.24
CA ASP A 45 16.17 19.06 -0.96
C ASP A 45 16.85 18.61 -2.28
N VAL A 46 17.44 17.42 -2.30
CA VAL A 46 18.12 16.88 -3.47
C VAL A 46 17.14 16.21 -4.41
N THR A 47 17.20 16.58 -5.69
CA THR A 47 16.57 15.83 -6.79
C THR A 47 17.64 14.96 -7.46
N PRO A 48 17.56 13.61 -7.37
CA PRO A 48 18.58 12.75 -7.95
C PRO A 48 18.52 12.76 -9.48
N GLU A 49 19.69 12.74 -10.13
CA GLU A 49 19.80 12.65 -11.60
C GLU A 49 19.46 11.24 -12.13
N ARG A 50 19.38 10.24 -11.24
CA ARG A 50 18.99 8.87 -11.57
C ARG A 50 17.69 8.49 -10.87
N ALA A 51 17.01 7.50 -11.45
CA ALA A 51 15.94 6.81 -10.75
C ALA A 51 16.47 6.11 -9.49
N TYR A 52 15.62 6.01 -8.47
CA TYR A 52 15.88 5.22 -7.28
C TYR A 52 15.98 3.73 -7.63
N THR A 53 16.90 3.03 -7.00
CA THR A 53 17.02 1.57 -7.05
C THR A 53 15.82 0.91 -6.38
N PHE A 54 15.64 -0.38 -6.61
CA PHE A 54 14.59 -1.16 -5.95
C PHE A 54 14.67 -1.08 -4.41
N GLU A 55 15.87 -1.21 -3.85
CA GLU A 55 16.08 -1.14 -2.39
C GLU A 55 15.73 0.24 -1.82
N GLU A 56 16.14 1.32 -2.50
CA GLU A 56 15.80 2.70 -2.13
C GLU A 56 14.28 2.93 -2.21
N GLN A 57 13.63 2.44 -3.26
CA GLN A 57 12.16 2.53 -3.40
C GLN A 57 11.43 1.77 -2.29
N LEU A 58 11.90 0.57 -1.94
CA LEU A 58 11.35 -0.23 -0.84
C LEU A 58 11.53 0.48 0.51
N LEU A 59 12.67 1.14 0.72
CA LEU A 59 12.91 1.91 1.94
C LEU A 59 12.01 3.15 2.02
N LEU A 60 11.87 3.89 0.92
CA LEU A 60 10.96 5.03 0.84
C LEU A 60 9.51 4.60 1.07
N GLU A 61 9.11 3.43 0.59
CA GLU A 61 7.81 2.85 0.89
C GLU A 61 7.62 2.65 2.41
N ARG A 62 8.62 2.09 3.11
CA ARG A 62 8.57 1.91 4.56
C ARG A 62 8.41 3.23 5.30
N TYR A 63 9.16 4.26 4.91
CA TYR A 63 9.04 5.61 5.50
C TYR A 63 7.69 6.26 5.20
N ARG A 64 7.17 6.13 3.97
CA ARG A 64 5.85 6.66 3.60
C ARG A 64 4.77 6.13 4.53
N ASN A 65 4.82 4.82 4.79
CA ASN A 65 3.85 4.14 5.64
C ASN A 65 4.01 4.54 7.10
N PHE A 66 5.25 4.64 7.60
CA PHE A 66 5.51 5.17 8.94
C PHE A 66 4.96 6.59 9.10
N PHE A 67 5.24 7.50 8.17
CA PHE A 67 4.74 8.87 8.23
C PHE A 67 3.22 8.95 8.10
N ALA A 68 2.61 8.15 7.23
CA ALA A 68 1.15 8.11 7.10
C ALA A 68 0.42 7.60 8.35
N ARG A 69 1.08 6.79 9.18
CA ARG A 69 0.52 6.27 10.43
C ARG A 69 0.77 7.19 11.63
N GLU A 70 1.96 7.76 11.71
CA GLU A 70 2.44 8.46 12.91
C GLU A 70 2.34 9.99 12.81
N LEU A 71 2.24 10.55 11.60
CA LEU A 71 2.25 12.01 11.38
C LEU A 71 0.97 12.47 10.71
N ALA A 72 0.43 13.61 11.16
CA ALA A 72 -0.70 14.25 10.50
C ALA A 72 -0.25 14.89 9.17
N ILE A 73 -1.08 14.86 8.14
CA ILE A 73 -0.79 15.52 6.86
C ILE A 73 -1.32 16.95 6.92
N LEU A 74 -0.45 17.92 6.62
CA LEU A 74 -0.84 19.32 6.39
C LEU A 74 -1.25 19.43 4.91
N GLU A 75 -2.48 19.87 4.66
CA GLU A 75 -3.24 19.78 3.40
C GLU A 75 -2.43 19.74 2.08
N VAL A 76 -2.87 18.86 1.18
CA VAL A 76 -2.41 18.74 -0.20
C VAL A 76 -3.01 19.89 -1.00
N ASP A 77 -2.19 20.67 -1.71
CA ASP A 77 -2.69 21.54 -2.78
C ASP A 77 -3.21 20.63 -3.90
N GLU A 78 -4.48 20.23 -3.81
CA GLU A 78 -5.19 19.39 -4.77
C GLU A 78 -5.42 20.13 -6.09
N GLN A 79 -4.36 20.35 -6.85
CA GLN A 79 -4.47 20.71 -8.26
C GLN A 79 -4.55 19.44 -9.11
N ASN A 80 -5.61 18.64 -8.91
CA ASN A 80 -6.19 17.83 -9.99
C ASN A 80 -7.62 17.33 -9.72
N ARG A 81 -8.53 18.21 -9.31
CA ARG A 81 -9.98 18.01 -9.54
C ARG A 81 -10.38 18.81 -10.78
N ASN A 82 -10.25 18.19 -11.96
CA ASN A 82 -11.20 18.26 -13.08
C ASN A 82 -10.51 17.91 -14.40
N GLY A 83 -10.85 16.74 -14.94
CA GLY A 83 -10.57 16.42 -16.34
C GLY A 83 -10.76 14.94 -16.65
N ASN A 84 -12.00 14.51 -16.89
CA ASN A 84 -12.35 13.24 -17.56
C ASN A 84 -11.53 12.01 -17.15
N THR A 85 -11.58 11.61 -15.89
CA THR A 85 -11.02 10.31 -15.49
C THR A 85 -11.96 9.21 -15.97
N THR A 86 -11.51 8.39 -16.90
CA THR A 86 -11.82 6.96 -16.89
C THR A 86 -11.81 6.51 -15.44
N GLU A 87 -12.93 6.01 -14.91
CA GLU A 87 -13.04 5.54 -13.53
C GLU A 87 -11.94 4.49 -13.30
N VAL A 88 -10.83 4.90 -12.68
CA VAL A 88 -9.75 3.98 -12.35
C VAL A 88 -10.29 3.08 -11.25
N VAL A 89 -10.65 1.86 -11.61
CA VAL A 89 -11.16 0.86 -10.67
C VAL A 89 -10.14 0.66 -9.55
N ASN A 90 -10.54 0.97 -8.31
CA ASN A 90 -9.76 0.69 -7.12
C ASN A 90 -10.33 -0.56 -6.43
N VAL A 91 -9.71 -1.71 -6.71
CA VAL A 91 -10.18 -3.01 -6.21
C VAL A 91 -10.12 -3.08 -4.67
N HIS A 92 -9.17 -2.42 -4.01
CA HIS A 92 -9.13 -2.36 -2.54
C HIS A 92 -10.35 -1.68 -1.95
N GLN A 93 -10.77 -0.56 -2.53
CA GLN A 93 -11.94 0.18 -2.05
C GLN A 93 -13.20 -0.69 -2.13
N VAL A 94 -13.36 -1.45 -3.22
CA VAL A 94 -14.50 -2.38 -3.39
C VAL A 94 -14.50 -3.45 -2.30
N ILE A 95 -13.34 -3.95 -1.90
CA ILE A 95 -13.20 -4.92 -0.80
C ILE A 95 -13.43 -4.28 0.57
N ASP A 96 -12.99 -3.04 0.78
CA ASP A 96 -13.22 -2.31 2.03
C ASP A 96 -14.72 -2.04 2.24
N GLU A 97 -15.42 -1.62 1.19
CA GLU A 97 -16.87 -1.36 1.21
C GLU A 97 -17.71 -2.63 1.45
N SER A 98 -17.12 -3.82 1.26
CA SER A 98 -17.81 -5.10 1.44
C SER A 98 -18.29 -5.36 2.88
N ASP A 99 -17.76 -4.67 3.89
CA ASP A 99 -18.20 -4.82 5.29
C ASP A 99 -19.61 -4.28 5.53
N ASN A 100 -20.07 -3.37 4.67
CA ASN A 100 -21.35 -2.69 4.81
C ASN A 100 -22.46 -3.30 3.93
N MET A 101 -22.19 -4.42 3.25
CA MET A 101 -23.06 -5.00 2.23
C MET A 101 -23.41 -6.47 2.56
N ALA A 102 -24.51 -6.96 1.99
CA ALA A 102 -24.82 -8.38 2.06
C ALA A 102 -23.82 -9.19 1.22
N GLN A 103 -23.41 -10.38 1.70
CA GLN A 103 -22.33 -11.18 1.10
C GLN A 103 -22.43 -11.33 -0.43
N GLY A 104 -23.61 -11.66 -0.96
CA GLY A 104 -23.83 -11.83 -2.40
C GLY A 104 -23.73 -10.54 -3.21
N GLU A 105 -24.04 -9.39 -2.61
CA GLU A 105 -23.92 -8.08 -3.24
C GLU A 105 -22.43 -7.68 -3.37
N CYS A 106 -21.63 -7.94 -2.34
CA CYS A 106 -20.18 -7.68 -2.37
C CYS A 106 -19.51 -8.43 -3.54
N VAL A 107 -19.85 -9.70 -3.71
CA VAL A 107 -19.26 -10.56 -4.77
C VAL A 107 -19.66 -10.04 -6.15
N GLN A 108 -20.93 -9.66 -6.35
CA GLN A 108 -21.38 -9.09 -7.63
C GLN A 108 -20.71 -7.74 -7.92
N HIS A 109 -20.55 -6.90 -6.90
CA HIS A 109 -19.88 -5.62 -7.03
C HIS A 109 -18.39 -5.81 -7.39
N LEU A 110 -17.70 -6.74 -6.72
CA LEU A 110 -16.32 -7.09 -7.02
C LEU A 110 -16.17 -7.64 -8.45
N LYS A 111 -17.03 -8.56 -8.89
CA LYS A 111 -17.00 -9.08 -10.27
C LYS A 111 -17.07 -7.97 -11.30
N LYS A 112 -18.05 -7.07 -11.13
CA LYS A 112 -18.24 -5.94 -12.05
C LYS A 112 -17.02 -5.03 -12.09
N ALA A 113 -16.38 -4.79 -10.94
CA ALA A 113 -15.15 -4.02 -10.87
C ALA A 113 -14.00 -4.72 -11.61
N LEU A 114 -13.82 -6.02 -11.38
CA LEU A 114 -12.77 -6.85 -12.00
C LEU A 114 -12.94 -6.96 -13.52
N ASP A 115 -14.16 -7.05 -14.03
CA ASP A 115 -14.44 -7.10 -15.48
C ASP A 115 -13.91 -5.87 -16.24
N SER A 116 -13.78 -4.73 -15.55
CA SER A 116 -13.26 -3.48 -16.10
C SER A 116 -11.83 -3.15 -15.64
N ALA A 117 -11.23 -3.98 -14.78
CA ALA A 117 -9.90 -3.74 -14.22
C ALA A 117 -8.80 -4.34 -15.12
N SER A 118 -7.67 -3.66 -15.22
CA SER A 118 -6.45 -4.23 -15.81
C SER A 118 -5.75 -5.18 -14.84
N ALA A 119 -4.85 -6.04 -15.34
CA ALA A 119 -4.08 -6.96 -14.50
C ALA A 119 -3.26 -6.24 -13.42
N GLU A 120 -2.73 -5.05 -13.73
CA GLU A 120 -2.01 -4.21 -12.77
C GLU A 120 -2.93 -3.70 -11.66
N GLN A 121 -4.21 -3.46 -11.94
CA GLN A 121 -5.19 -3.00 -10.95
C GLN A 121 -5.66 -4.14 -10.04
N VAL A 122 -5.80 -5.36 -10.58
CA VAL A 122 -6.17 -6.55 -9.80
C VAL A 122 -5.11 -6.87 -8.73
N SER A 123 -3.85 -6.61 -9.05
CA SER A 123 -2.70 -6.86 -8.16
C SER A 123 -2.10 -5.58 -7.58
N ALA A 124 -2.82 -4.45 -7.66
CA ALA A 124 -2.33 -3.16 -7.17
C ALA A 124 -1.94 -3.27 -5.69
N ILE A 125 -0.97 -2.48 -5.23
CA ILE A 125 -0.55 -2.47 -3.83
C ILE A 125 -1.21 -1.28 -3.14
N CYS A 126 -1.84 -1.50 -1.98
CA CYS A 126 -2.38 -0.41 -1.17
C CYS A 126 -1.23 0.41 -0.58
N ALA A 127 -1.15 1.69 -0.91
CA ALA A 127 -0.09 2.59 -0.43
C ALA A 127 -0.08 2.82 1.09
N ARG A 128 -1.07 2.32 1.83
CA ARG A 128 -1.17 2.42 3.31
C ARG A 128 -0.82 1.11 4.02
N THR A 129 -1.12 -0.04 3.43
CA THR A 129 -0.94 -1.36 4.06
C THR A 129 0.05 -2.25 3.33
N THR A 130 0.50 -1.86 2.14
CA THR A 130 1.29 -2.68 1.19
C THR A 130 0.64 -4.01 0.79
N MET A 131 -0.64 -4.20 1.11
CA MET A 131 -1.41 -5.37 0.76
C MET A 131 -1.91 -5.25 -0.68
N THR A 132 -1.96 -6.36 -1.41
CA THR A 132 -2.77 -6.47 -2.64
C THR A 132 -4.25 -6.67 -2.30
N PRO A 133 -5.19 -6.53 -3.26
CA PRO A 133 -6.58 -6.88 -3.03
C PRO A 133 -6.74 -8.31 -2.52
N LEU A 134 -5.89 -9.23 -2.98
CA LEU A 134 -5.91 -10.62 -2.54
C LEU A 134 -5.58 -10.76 -1.05
N HIS A 135 -4.50 -10.13 -0.57
CA HIS A 135 -4.21 -10.07 0.87
C HIS A 135 -5.40 -9.49 1.66
N LYS A 136 -6.05 -8.45 1.13
CA LYS A 136 -7.17 -7.81 1.83
C LYS A 136 -8.38 -8.73 1.96
N ALA A 137 -8.67 -9.53 0.93
CA ALA A 137 -9.69 -10.56 1.00
C ALA A 137 -9.34 -11.66 2.02
N VAL A 138 -8.06 -12.06 2.10
CA VAL A 138 -7.57 -13.00 3.13
C VAL A 138 -7.73 -12.42 4.54
N GLU A 139 -7.30 -11.18 4.78
CA GLU A 139 -7.43 -10.50 6.09
C GLU A 139 -8.89 -10.45 6.56
N LYS A 140 -9.85 -10.32 5.63
CA LYS A 140 -11.29 -10.32 5.93
C LYS A 140 -11.90 -11.71 6.11
N HIS A 141 -11.12 -12.78 5.95
CA HIS A 141 -11.59 -14.18 5.91
C HIS A 141 -12.72 -14.41 4.89
N ARG A 142 -12.59 -13.78 3.70
CA ARG A 142 -13.62 -13.82 2.65
C ARG A 142 -13.19 -14.71 1.49
N LEU A 143 -13.37 -16.02 1.65
CA LEU A 143 -13.06 -17.03 0.62
C LEU A 143 -13.75 -16.71 -0.72
N ASP A 144 -14.99 -16.22 -0.68
CA ASP A 144 -15.74 -15.82 -1.87
C ASP A 144 -15.07 -14.68 -2.65
N LEU A 145 -14.47 -13.70 -1.98
CA LEU A 145 -13.71 -12.63 -2.63
C LEU A 145 -12.35 -13.13 -3.12
N VAL A 146 -11.70 -14.02 -2.35
CA VAL A 146 -10.44 -14.68 -2.74
C VAL A 146 -10.62 -15.43 -4.07
N GLU A 147 -11.67 -16.24 -4.20
CA GLU A 147 -11.94 -17.00 -5.43
C GLU A 147 -12.07 -16.10 -6.66
N GLU A 148 -12.78 -14.97 -6.55
CA GLU A 148 -12.96 -14.06 -7.69
C GLU A 148 -11.67 -13.33 -8.07
N LEU A 149 -10.86 -12.93 -7.10
CA LEU A 149 -9.57 -12.30 -7.34
C LEU A 149 -8.58 -13.28 -8.00
N VAL A 150 -8.54 -14.52 -7.53
CA VAL A 150 -7.73 -15.59 -8.13
C VAL A 150 -8.16 -15.84 -9.58
N ARG A 151 -9.47 -15.93 -9.85
CA ARG A 151 -10.00 -16.07 -11.22
C ARG A 151 -9.65 -14.89 -12.12
N ALA A 152 -9.56 -13.69 -11.56
CA ALA A 152 -9.16 -12.48 -12.28
C ALA A 152 -7.64 -12.36 -12.48
N GLY A 153 -6.83 -13.34 -12.04
CA GLY A 153 -5.38 -13.34 -12.23
C GLY A 153 -4.63 -12.48 -11.23
N ALA A 154 -5.13 -12.36 -10.01
CA ALA A 154 -4.39 -11.73 -8.92
C ALA A 154 -3.05 -12.45 -8.67
N ASP A 155 -2.01 -11.67 -8.41
CA ASP A 155 -0.68 -12.17 -8.07
C ASP A 155 -0.71 -12.88 -6.70
N LEU A 156 -0.49 -14.19 -6.72
CA LEU A 156 -0.48 -15.06 -5.54
C LEU A 156 0.84 -14.99 -4.77
N GLU A 157 1.91 -14.48 -5.40
CA GLU A 157 3.26 -14.40 -4.83
C GLU A 157 3.62 -12.97 -4.39
N ALA A 158 2.69 -12.02 -4.56
CA ALA A 158 2.86 -10.66 -4.07
C ALA A 158 3.14 -10.66 -2.56
N ARG A 159 4.05 -9.81 -2.09
CA ARG A 159 4.44 -9.75 -0.68
C ARG A 159 3.93 -8.47 -0.02
N ALA A 160 3.20 -8.62 1.07
CA ALA A 160 2.74 -7.51 1.89
C ALA A 160 3.85 -7.06 2.84
N ALA A 161 4.74 -6.20 2.37
CA ALA A 161 5.96 -5.76 3.08
C ALA A 161 5.75 -5.26 4.53
N LEU A 162 4.55 -4.77 4.88
CA LEU A 162 4.20 -4.31 6.25
C LEU A 162 3.52 -5.37 7.13
N TYR A 163 3.22 -6.54 6.59
CA TYR A 163 2.59 -7.67 7.28
C TYR A 163 3.52 -8.87 7.19
N ASP A 164 4.65 -8.77 7.88
CA ASP A 164 5.70 -9.80 7.94
C ASP A 164 6.27 -10.20 6.56
N ASP A 165 6.11 -9.31 5.57
CA ASP A 165 6.48 -9.54 4.17
C ASP A 165 5.80 -10.79 3.59
N GLU A 166 4.62 -11.16 4.08
CA GLU A 166 3.96 -12.41 3.71
C GLU A 166 3.29 -12.36 2.34
N THR A 167 3.21 -13.51 1.68
CA THR A 167 2.26 -13.78 0.60
C THR A 167 0.83 -13.95 1.12
N PRO A 168 -0.21 -13.89 0.27
CA PRO A 168 -1.57 -14.20 0.67
C PRO A 168 -1.73 -15.60 1.29
N LEU A 169 -0.96 -16.59 0.81
CA LEU A 169 -0.98 -17.95 1.37
C LEU A 169 -0.32 -18.01 2.76
N GLU A 170 0.86 -17.40 2.91
CA GLU A 170 1.54 -17.30 4.22
C GLU A 170 0.65 -16.59 5.25
N MET A 171 -0.02 -15.51 4.85
CA MET A 171 -0.98 -14.79 5.69
C MET A 171 -2.19 -15.66 6.08
N ALA A 172 -2.73 -16.46 5.16
CA ALA A 172 -3.83 -17.39 5.45
C ALA A 172 -3.42 -18.45 6.49
N HIS A 173 -2.20 -18.98 6.38
CA HIS A 173 -1.63 -19.91 7.36
C HIS A 173 -1.45 -19.27 8.74
N ARG A 174 -0.93 -18.04 8.80
CA ARG A 174 -0.74 -17.30 10.05
C ARG A 174 -2.07 -17.01 10.76
N PHE A 175 -3.15 -16.77 10.02
CA PHE A 175 -4.48 -16.57 10.57
C PHE A 175 -5.29 -17.86 10.79
N HIS A 176 -4.75 -19.03 10.41
CA HIS A 176 -5.43 -20.32 10.48
C HIS A 176 -6.73 -20.36 9.66
N PHE A 177 -6.73 -19.71 8.49
CA PHE A 177 -7.82 -19.78 7.52
C PHE A 177 -7.61 -20.95 6.57
N ASP A 178 -7.79 -22.17 7.10
CA ASP A 178 -7.51 -23.44 6.40
C ASP A 178 -8.25 -23.57 5.06
N ASP A 179 -9.47 -23.02 4.98
CA ASP A 179 -10.30 -23.01 3.77
C ASP A 179 -9.69 -22.15 2.65
N ILE A 180 -9.19 -20.97 3.00
CA ILE A 180 -8.47 -20.07 2.09
C ILE A 180 -7.11 -20.64 1.72
N ALA A 181 -6.35 -21.15 2.69
CA ALA A 181 -5.04 -21.73 2.45
C ALA A 181 -5.12 -22.94 1.49
N ALA A 182 -6.06 -23.86 1.74
CA ALA A 182 -6.30 -25.00 0.86
C ALA A 182 -6.69 -24.57 -0.56
N HIS A 183 -7.49 -23.51 -0.70
CA HIS A 183 -7.85 -22.98 -2.00
C HIS A 183 -6.62 -22.44 -2.75
N LEU A 184 -5.83 -21.57 -2.12
CA LEU A 184 -4.64 -20.97 -2.73
C LEU A 184 -3.58 -22.02 -3.09
N GLU A 185 -3.34 -23.01 -2.23
CA GLU A 185 -2.45 -24.15 -2.52
C GLU A 185 -2.91 -24.96 -3.72
N SER A 186 -4.22 -25.22 -3.83
CA SER A 186 -4.76 -25.99 -4.96
C SER A 186 -4.53 -25.29 -6.30
N VAL A 187 -4.56 -23.95 -6.31
CA VAL A 187 -4.36 -23.13 -7.51
C VAL A 187 -2.88 -23.05 -7.88
N ALA A 188 -1.99 -22.93 -6.90
CA ALA A 188 -0.55 -22.92 -7.12
C ALA A 188 -0.06 -24.24 -7.75
N VAL A 189 -0.58 -25.38 -7.29
CA VAL A 189 -0.22 -26.72 -7.82
C VAL A 189 -0.77 -26.95 -9.23
N GLY A 190 -1.94 -26.38 -9.55
CA GLY A 190 -2.56 -26.53 -10.88
C GLY A 190 -1.95 -25.67 -11.99
N SER A 191 -1.06 -24.74 -11.66
CA SER A 191 -0.45 -23.77 -12.59
C SER A 191 0.99 -24.14 -13.01
N SER A 192 1.48 -25.32 -12.61
CA SER A 192 2.83 -25.86 -12.88
C SER A 192 2.90 -26.74 -14.12
#